data_AF-A0A848YAW9-F1
#
_entry.id   AF-A0A848YAW9-F1
#
_cell.length_a   1.000
_cell.length_b   1.000
_cell.length_c   1.000
_cell.angle_alpha   90.00
_cell.angle_beta   90.00
_cell.angle_gamma   90.00
#
_symmetry.space_group_name_H-M   'P 1'
#
loop_
_entity.id
_entity.type
_entity.pdbx_description
1 polymer ?
#
loop_
_entity_poly.entity_id
_entity_poly.type
_entity_poly.pdbx_seq_one_letter_code
_entity_poly.pdbx_strand_id
1 'polypeptide(L)' 'RSKAVGEPPFMLAVSVLEAISMAVASVADYKVCPRLDAPATPECVLMAVERLRGGA' A
#
# COMPACT_ATOMS: atom_id res chain seq x y z
N ARG A 1 -0.71 31.51 16.79
CA ARG A 1 -0.72 31.72 15.31
C ARG A 1 -1.33 30.48 14.67
N SER A 2 -2.49 30.57 14.01
CA SER A 2 -3.18 29.41 13.41
C SER A 2 -2.69 29.12 11.98
N LYS A 3 -2.99 27.92 11.47
CA LYS A 3 -2.72 27.46 10.09
C LYS A 3 -3.96 26.75 9.56
N ALA A 4 -4.12 26.74 8.23
CA ALA A 4 -5.13 25.92 7.58
C ALA A 4 -4.76 24.43 7.76
N VAL A 5 -5.73 23.63 8.21
CA VAL A 5 -5.57 22.19 8.51
C VAL A 5 -6.75 21.35 7.98
N GLY A 6 -7.56 21.89 7.08
CA GLY A 6 -8.66 21.13 6.45
C GLY A 6 -8.11 20.15 5.42
N GLU A 7 -7.56 20.68 4.33
CA GLU A 7 -7.01 19.89 3.23
C GLU A 7 -5.61 19.29 3.52
N PRO A 8 -4.65 19.99 4.17
CA PRO A 8 -3.29 19.46 4.30
C PRO A 8 -3.15 18.07 4.93
N PRO A 9 -3.95 17.69 5.95
CA PRO A 9 -3.89 16.35 6.53
C PRO A 9 -4.41 15.24 5.62
N PHE A 10 -5.18 15.55 4.56
CA PHE A 10 -5.73 14.54 3.65
C PHE A 10 -4.64 13.67 3.02
N MET A 11 -3.53 14.29 2.63
CA MET A 11 -2.40 13.59 2.02
C MET A 11 -1.71 12.60 2.97
N LEU A 12 -1.90 12.73 4.29
CA LEU A 12 -1.33 11.79 5.27
C LEU A 12 -1.90 10.37 5.11
N ALA A 13 -3.10 10.22 4.55
CA ALA A 13 -3.70 8.91 4.30
C ALA A 13 -2.88 8.03 3.32
N VAL A 14 -2.07 8.65 2.45
CA VAL A 14 -1.18 7.92 1.54
C VAL A 14 -0.15 7.07 2.29
N SER A 15 0.20 7.45 3.54
CA SER A 15 1.09 6.64 4.39
C SER A 15 0.55 5.23 4.64
N VAL A 16 -0.77 5.06 4.69
CA VAL A 16 -1.41 3.76 4.90
C VAL A 16 -1.29 2.88 3.65
N LEU A 17 -1.52 3.46 2.47
CA LEU A 17 -1.33 2.75 1.21
C LEU A 17 0.12 2.26 1.07
N GLU A 18 1.09 3.11 1.42
CA GLU A 18 2.51 2.75 1.39
C GLU A 18 2.85 1.67 2.41
N ALA A 19 2.30 1.75 3.63
CA ALA A 19 2.51 0.72 4.65
C ALA A 19 1.98 -0.66 4.19
N ILE A 20 0.83 -0.70 3.52
CA ILE A 20 0.29 -1.93 2.94
C ILE A 20 1.19 -2.44 1.82
N SER A 21 1.64 -1.57 0.92
CA SER A 21 2.60 -1.92 -0.15
C SER A 21 3.87 -2.55 0.43
N MET A 22 4.45 -1.95 1.47
CA MET A 22 5.62 -2.48 2.19
C MET A 22 5.34 -3.84 2.84
N ALA A 23 4.17 -4.03 3.44
CA ALA A 23 3.78 -5.32 4.00
C ALA A 23 3.69 -6.42 2.92
N VAL A 24 3.12 -6.11 1.75
CA VAL A 24 3.07 -7.06 0.63
C VAL A 24 4.48 -7.36 0.10
N ALA A 25 5.32 -6.34 -0.07
CA ALA A 25 6.72 -6.52 -0.52
C ALA A 25 7.53 -7.44 0.41
N SER A 26 7.25 -7.40 1.72
CA SER A 26 7.91 -8.27 2.70
C SER A 26 7.71 -9.76 2.45
N VAL A 27 6.64 -10.15 1.77
CA VAL A 27 6.34 -11.56 1.42
C VAL A 27 7.36 -12.14 0.43
N ALA A 28 8.00 -11.29 -0.38
CA ALA A 28 9.03 -11.69 -1.35
C ALA A 28 10.44 -11.21 -0.94
N ASP A 29 10.71 -11.07 0.37
CA ASP A 29 11.97 -10.50 0.90
C ASP A 29 12.33 -9.14 0.27
N TYR A 30 11.33 -8.33 -0.11
CA TYR A 30 11.52 -7.07 -0.84
C TYR A 30 12.28 -7.20 -2.18
N LYS A 31 12.40 -8.41 -2.74
CA LYS A 31 13.10 -8.66 -4.02
C LYS A 31 12.28 -8.24 -5.23
N VAL A 32 10.96 -8.16 -5.07
CA VAL A 32 10.00 -7.87 -6.15
C VAL A 32 9.06 -6.76 -5.69
N CYS A 33 8.83 -5.77 -6.56
CA CYS A 33 7.88 -4.70 -6.30
C CYS A 33 6.44 -5.25 -6.28
N PRO A 34 5.65 -4.99 -5.24
CA PRO A 34 4.30 -5.54 -5.07
C PRO A 34 3.28 -5.05 -6.11
N ARG A 35 3.53 -3.89 -6.75
CA ARG A 35 2.63 -3.23 -7.71
C ARG A 35 1.16 -3.25 -7.24
N LEU A 36 0.93 -2.69 -6.05
CA LEU A 36 -0.39 -2.56 -5.46
C LEU A 36 -1.07 -1.28 -5.97
N ASP A 37 -2.21 -1.43 -6.64
CA ASP A 37 -3.00 -0.32 -7.14
C ASP A 37 -3.90 0.26 -6.04
N ALA A 38 -4.20 1.56 -6.13
CA ALA A 38 -5.22 2.20 -5.30
C ALA A 38 -6.61 2.04 -5.95
N PRO A 39 -7.68 1.83 -5.17
CA PRO A 39 -7.70 1.62 -3.71
C PRO A 39 -7.21 0.22 -3.32
N ALA A 40 -6.48 0.13 -2.20
CA ALA A 40 -6.00 -1.13 -1.62
C ALA A 40 -7.14 -1.95 -0.98
N THR A 41 -8.09 -2.38 -1.80
CA THR A 41 -9.16 -3.30 -1.39
C THR A 41 -8.57 -4.62 -0.90
N PRO A 42 -9.26 -5.36 -0.01
CA PRO A 42 -8.80 -6.67 0.42
C PRO A 42 -8.52 -7.63 -0.75
N GLU A 43 -9.33 -7.57 -1.81
CA GLU A 43 -9.16 -8.36 -3.02
C GLU A 43 -7.87 -8.00 -3.77
N CYS A 44 -7.59 -6.71 -3.98
CA CYS A 44 -6.33 -6.25 -4.59
C CYS A 44 -5.09 -6.66 -3.78
N VAL A 45 -5.18 -6.57 -2.45
CA VAL A 45 -4.11 -6.98 -1.54
C VAL A 45 -3.86 -8.49 -1.64
N LEU A 46 -4.93 -9.30 -1.61
CA LEU A 46 -4.83 -10.76 -1.76
C LEU A 46 -4.16 -11.13 -3.09
N MET A 47 -4.59 -10.53 -4.19
CA MET A 47 -4.01 -10.79 -5.51
C MET A 47 -2.53 -10.37 -5.58
N ALA A 48 -2.15 -9.27 -4.96
CA ALA A 48 -0.76 -8.81 -4.91
C ALA A 48 0.13 -9.78 -4.12
N VAL A 49 -0.36 -10.27 -2.98
CA VAL A 49 0.34 -11.27 -2.15
C VAL A 49 0.50 -12.59 -2.90
N GLU A 50 -0.57 -13.13 -3.49
CA GLU A 50 -0.50 -14.40 -4.24
C GLU A 50 0.47 -14.32 -5.42
N ARG A 51 0.48 -13.19 -6.14
CA ARG A 51 1.42 -12.95 -7.23
C ARG A 51 2.88 -13.00 -6.77
N LEU A 52 3.17 -12.51 -5.56
CA LEU A 52 4.52 -12.56 -4.98
C LEU A 52 4.90 -13.93 -4.40
N ARG A 53 3.92 -14.71 -3.93
CA ARG A 53 4.12 -16.08 -3.44
C ARG A 53 4.33 -17.10 -4.56
N GLY A 54 4.12 -16.72 -5.82
CA GLY A 54 4.13 -17.61 -6.98
C GLY A 54 2.81 -18.38 -7.17
N GLY A 55 1.72 -17.87 -6.60
CA GLY A 55 0.36 -18.45 -6.66
C GLY A 55 -0.49 -18.02 -7.87
N ALA A 56 0.13 -17.53 -8.95
CA ALA A 56 -0.54 -17.16 -10.20
C ALA A 56 0.32 -17.52 -11.41
#